data_AF-A0A955NNS9-F1
#
_entry.id   AF-A0A955NNS9-F1
#
_cell.length_a   1.000
_cell.length_b   1.000
_cell.length_c   1.000
_cell.angle_alpha   90.00
_cell.angle_beta   90.00
_cell.angle_gamma   90.00
#
_symmetry.space_group_name_H-M   'P 1'
#
loop_
_entity.id
_entity.type
_entity.pdbx_description
1 polymer ?
#
loop_
_entity_poly.entity_id
_entity_poly.type
_entity_poly.pdbx_seq_one_letter_code
_entity_poly.pdbx_strand_id
1 'polypeptide(L)'
;MRFFLLSSIVLCISIPGWSADLIYKEDMIGLLVKEVPKILENYDSKTGRFGTGIWICRDQHDIYPLAVAYSTKHEDNPYFKDPQILEAIIRGGDALIEDADEDGKWIFRKKDGSEWGMIWMPWTYSRWVRAFDLVKEDMPQEARDRWEKALTLGYSGIKEHALNSVHNIPAHHAMGLYIAG
;
A
#
# COMPACT_ATOMS: atom_id res chain seq x y z
N MET A 1 -74.13 -10.32 -26.42
CA MET A 1 -72.80 -9.84 -26.86
C MET A 1 -72.31 -8.80 -25.85
N ARG A 2 -71.46 -9.19 -24.89
CA ARG A 2 -70.86 -8.31 -23.88
C ARG A 2 -69.34 -8.53 -23.94
N PHE A 3 -68.61 -7.52 -24.40
CA PHE A 3 -67.16 -7.48 -24.38
C PHE A 3 -66.69 -7.21 -22.96
N PHE A 4 -65.87 -8.09 -22.38
CA PHE A 4 -65.07 -7.80 -21.19
C PHE A 4 -63.71 -7.28 -21.65
N LEU A 5 -63.40 -6.01 -21.36
CA LEU A 5 -62.05 -5.47 -21.44
C LEU A 5 -61.21 -6.06 -20.30
N LEU A 6 -60.19 -6.85 -20.64
CA LEU A 6 -59.08 -7.12 -19.71
C LEU A 6 -58.18 -5.88 -19.67
N SER A 7 -58.13 -5.19 -18.52
CA SER A 7 -57.08 -4.23 -18.23
C SER A 7 -55.83 -4.97 -17.78
N SER A 8 -54.78 -4.91 -18.60
CA SER A 8 -53.45 -5.37 -18.24
C SER A 8 -52.81 -4.37 -17.26
N ILE A 9 -52.74 -4.73 -15.98
CA ILE A 9 -51.94 -4.01 -15.00
C ILE A 9 -50.47 -4.37 -15.27
N VAL A 10 -49.72 -3.43 -15.84
CA VAL A 10 -48.25 -3.52 -15.91
C VAL A 10 -47.72 -3.14 -14.54
N LEU A 11 -47.29 -4.14 -13.76
CA LEU A 11 -46.48 -3.89 -12.57
C LEU A 11 -45.08 -3.45 -13.05
N CYS A 12 -44.81 -2.15 -13.00
CA CYS A 12 -43.44 -1.66 -13.04
C CYS A 12 -42.75 -2.10 -11.74
N ILE A 13 -42.02 -3.21 -11.80
CA ILE A 13 -41.07 -3.56 -10.75
C ILE A 13 -39.94 -2.54 -10.87
N SER A 14 -40.00 -1.50 -10.04
CA SER A 14 -38.88 -0.62 -9.77
C SER A 14 -37.76 -1.49 -9.22
N ILE A 15 -36.72 -1.77 -10.02
CA ILE A 15 -35.49 -2.31 -9.47
C ILE A 15 -34.95 -1.21 -8.55
N PRO A 16 -34.92 -1.39 -7.21
CA PRO A 16 -34.29 -0.41 -6.36
C PRO A 16 -32.84 -0.30 -6.81
N GLY A 17 -32.38 0.92 -7.12
CA GLY A 17 -30.98 1.19 -7.35
C GLY A 17 -30.21 0.87 -6.08
N TRP A 18 -29.81 -0.39 -5.94
CA TRP A 18 -28.88 -0.82 -4.91
C TRP A 18 -27.61 -0.03 -5.14
N SER A 19 -27.21 0.75 -4.14
CA SER A 19 -25.82 1.17 -4.01
C SER A 19 -24.99 -0.08 -4.26
N ALA A 20 -24.21 -0.12 -5.33
CA ALA A 20 -23.24 -1.19 -5.49
C ALA A 20 -22.42 -1.22 -4.20
N ASP A 21 -22.29 -2.40 -3.58
CA ASP A 21 -21.26 -2.59 -2.57
C ASP A 21 -19.93 -2.09 -3.14
N LEU A 22 -19.00 -1.66 -2.29
CA LEU A 22 -17.66 -1.24 -2.72
C LEU A 22 -16.87 -2.47 -3.22
N ILE A 23 -17.24 -3.00 -4.40
CA ILE A 23 -16.68 -4.20 -5.03
C ILE A 23 -15.31 -3.98 -5.65
N TYR A 24 -14.76 -2.77 -5.54
CA TYR A 24 -13.50 -2.37 -6.16
C TYR A 24 -12.31 -3.24 -5.78
N LYS A 25 -12.34 -3.93 -4.64
CA LYS A 25 -11.27 -4.89 -4.29
C LYS A 25 -11.22 -6.07 -5.27
N GLU A 26 -12.38 -6.59 -5.65
CA GLU A 26 -12.52 -7.69 -6.60
C GLU A 26 -12.12 -7.23 -8.00
N ASP A 27 -12.59 -6.05 -8.43
CA ASP A 27 -12.21 -5.51 -9.74
C ASP A 27 -10.70 -5.21 -9.83
N MET A 28 -10.09 -4.78 -8.72
CA MET A 28 -8.70 -4.36 -8.71
C MET A 28 -7.70 -5.51 -8.54
N ILE A 29 -8.05 -6.65 -7.93
CA ILE A 29 -7.08 -7.73 -7.70
C ILE A 29 -6.56 -8.28 -9.03
N GLY A 30 -7.43 -8.50 -10.01
CA GLY A 30 -7.02 -8.97 -11.34
C GLY A 30 -6.12 -7.98 -12.10
N LEU A 31 -6.34 -6.67 -11.92
CA LEU A 31 -5.48 -5.63 -12.49
C LEU A 31 -4.12 -5.55 -11.76
N LEU A 32 -4.15 -5.63 -10.43
CA LEU A 32 -2.95 -5.61 -9.60
C LEU A 32 -2.02 -6.78 -9.93
N VAL A 33 -2.56 -8.00 -10.02
CA VAL A 33 -1.79 -9.21 -10.34
C VAL A 33 -1.05 -9.06 -11.67
N LYS A 34 -1.69 -8.46 -12.69
CA LYS A 34 -1.06 -8.24 -14.00
C LYS A 34 0.12 -7.26 -13.95
N GLU A 35 0.17 -6.35 -12.99
CA GLU A 35 1.26 -5.37 -12.85
C GLU A 35 2.45 -5.92 -12.03
N VAL A 36 2.29 -7.01 -11.27
CA VAL A 36 3.37 -7.58 -10.44
C VAL A 36 4.66 -7.87 -11.23
N PRO A 37 4.63 -8.49 -12.44
CA PRO A 37 5.86 -8.70 -13.22
C PRO A 37 6.62 -7.40 -13.51
N LYS A 38 5.90 -6.33 -13.86
CA LYS A 38 6.48 -5.02 -14.18
C LYS A 38 7.04 -4.30 -12.96
N ILE A 39 6.42 -4.49 -11.80
CA ILE A 39 6.98 -4.04 -10.53
C ILE A 39 8.34 -4.74 -10.30
N LEU A 40 8.38 -6.06 -10.48
CA LEU A 40 9.58 -6.87 -10.25
C LEU A 40 10.69 -6.64 -11.29
N GLU A 41 10.36 -6.20 -12.51
CA GLU A 41 11.37 -5.77 -13.50
C GLU A 41 12.26 -4.63 -13.00
N ASN A 42 11.73 -3.79 -12.09
CA ASN A 42 12.45 -2.67 -11.51
C ASN A 42 13.04 -2.98 -10.14
N TYR A 43 12.98 -4.23 -9.69
CA TYR A 43 13.52 -4.67 -8.40
C TYR A 43 14.96 -5.19 -8.54
N ASP A 44 15.87 -4.66 -7.73
CA ASP A 44 17.24 -5.13 -7.60
C ASP A 44 17.39 -6.06 -6.38
N SER A 45 17.54 -7.35 -6.67
CA SER A 45 17.72 -8.39 -5.65
C SER A 45 19.04 -8.31 -4.88
N LYS A 46 19.97 -7.42 -5.22
CA LYS A 46 21.20 -7.20 -4.45
C LYS A 46 21.08 -6.07 -3.42
N THR A 47 20.28 -5.06 -3.72
CA THR A 47 20.11 -3.87 -2.86
C THR A 47 18.75 -3.79 -2.19
N GLY A 48 17.77 -4.58 -2.63
CA GLY A 48 16.39 -4.50 -2.16
C GLY A 48 15.63 -3.33 -2.79
N ARG A 49 16.31 -2.50 -3.58
CA ARG A 49 15.74 -1.28 -4.14
C ARG A 49 14.85 -1.59 -5.33
N PHE A 50 13.85 -0.74 -5.49
CA PHE A 50 12.96 -0.67 -6.64
C PHE A 50 13.29 0.60 -7.43
N GLY A 51 12.77 0.67 -8.64
CA GLY A 51 12.87 1.84 -9.51
C GLY A 51 14.22 1.92 -10.24
N THR A 52 14.34 2.94 -11.08
CA THR A 52 15.52 3.16 -11.93
C THR A 52 16.05 4.59 -11.77
N GLY A 53 17.29 4.81 -12.22
CA GLY A 53 17.96 6.11 -12.15
C GLY A 53 18.34 6.50 -10.71
N ILE A 54 18.17 7.78 -10.39
CA ILE A 54 18.38 8.28 -9.02
C ILE A 54 17.36 7.62 -8.10
N TRP A 55 17.82 6.81 -7.16
CA TRP A 55 16.94 6.17 -6.19
C TRP A 55 16.38 7.18 -5.20
N ILE A 56 15.09 7.05 -4.91
CA ILE A 56 14.36 7.84 -3.90
C ILE A 56 13.50 6.91 -3.05
N CYS A 57 13.25 7.25 -1.78
CA CYS A 57 12.45 6.39 -0.90
C CYS A 57 11.02 6.12 -1.42
N ARG A 58 10.52 6.97 -2.34
CA ARG A 58 9.25 6.74 -3.05
C ARG A 58 9.28 5.51 -3.96
N ASP A 59 10.43 5.12 -4.49
CA ASP A 59 10.53 3.93 -5.33
C ASP A 59 10.10 2.67 -4.57
N GLN A 60 10.24 2.66 -3.23
CA GLN A 60 9.80 1.56 -2.38
C GLN A 60 8.28 1.50 -2.18
N HIS A 61 7.49 2.41 -2.78
CA HIS A 61 6.02 2.37 -2.67
C HIS A 61 5.43 1.09 -3.22
N ASP A 62 6.15 0.42 -4.12
CA ASP A 62 5.77 -0.85 -4.75
C ASP A 62 5.73 -2.04 -3.77
N ILE A 63 6.31 -1.94 -2.57
CA ILE A 63 6.17 -2.99 -1.55
C ILE A 63 4.71 -3.20 -1.14
N TYR A 64 3.88 -2.15 -1.18
CA TYR A 64 2.48 -2.24 -0.79
C TYR A 64 1.61 -3.02 -1.80
N PRO A 65 1.60 -2.72 -3.11
CA PRO A 65 0.91 -3.56 -4.08
C PRO A 65 1.42 -5.01 -4.08
N LEU A 66 2.72 -5.24 -3.89
CA LEU A 66 3.24 -6.61 -3.70
C LEU A 66 2.67 -7.28 -2.45
N ALA A 67 2.58 -6.57 -1.32
CA ALA A 67 1.99 -7.11 -0.10
C ALA A 67 0.50 -7.44 -0.25
N VAL A 68 -0.26 -6.64 -1.02
CA VAL A 68 -1.65 -6.95 -1.36
C VAL A 68 -1.73 -8.21 -2.23
N ALA A 69 -0.89 -8.33 -3.26
CA ALA A 69 -0.83 -9.54 -4.09
C ALA A 69 -0.42 -10.78 -3.27
N TYR A 70 0.53 -10.65 -2.35
CA TYR A 70 0.96 -11.73 -1.48
C TYR A 70 -0.13 -12.21 -0.51
N SER A 71 -0.90 -11.29 0.07
CA SER A 71 -1.86 -11.58 1.14
C SER A 71 -3.28 -11.90 0.66
N THR A 72 -3.64 -11.60 -0.59
CA THR A 72 -5.01 -11.74 -1.10
C THR A 72 -5.22 -13.07 -1.80
N LYS A 73 -6.01 -13.97 -1.20
CA LYS A 73 -6.43 -15.21 -1.87
C LYS A 73 -7.46 -14.89 -2.97
N HIS A 74 -7.14 -15.24 -4.21
CA HIS A 74 -8.02 -15.09 -5.37
C HIS A 74 -7.64 -16.12 -6.45
N GLU A 75 -8.60 -16.57 -7.26
CA GLU A 75 -8.38 -17.60 -8.28
C GLU A 75 -7.33 -17.19 -9.34
N ASP A 76 -7.38 -15.94 -9.76
CA ASP A 76 -6.45 -15.37 -10.73
C ASP A 76 -5.14 -14.86 -10.11
N ASN A 77 -4.91 -15.03 -8.80
CA ASN A 77 -3.72 -14.51 -8.14
C ASN A 77 -2.68 -15.61 -7.85
N PRO A 78 -1.66 -15.79 -8.70
CA PRO A 78 -0.61 -16.78 -8.48
C PRO A 78 0.38 -16.39 -7.37
N TYR A 79 0.35 -15.13 -6.91
CA TYR A 79 1.31 -14.59 -5.94
C TYR A 79 0.88 -14.79 -4.49
N PHE A 80 -0.31 -15.33 -4.25
CA PHE A 80 -0.82 -15.58 -2.91
C PHE A 80 0.14 -16.50 -2.14
N LYS A 81 0.71 -15.98 -1.06
CA LYS A 81 1.72 -16.64 -0.21
C LYS A 81 3.00 -17.06 -0.96
N ASP A 82 3.34 -16.43 -2.08
CA ASP A 82 4.58 -16.69 -2.81
C ASP A 82 5.81 -16.21 -2.01
N PRO A 83 6.75 -17.10 -1.64
CA PRO A 83 7.93 -16.74 -0.85
C PRO A 83 8.84 -15.73 -1.56
N GLN A 84 8.90 -15.71 -2.90
CA GLN A 84 9.73 -14.75 -3.63
C GLN A 84 9.16 -13.33 -3.53
N ILE A 85 7.83 -13.21 -3.51
CA ILE A 85 7.15 -11.93 -3.32
C ILE A 85 7.35 -11.44 -1.89
N LEU A 86 7.24 -12.32 -0.89
CA LEU A 86 7.52 -11.98 0.50
C LEU A 86 8.97 -11.46 0.66
N GLU A 87 9.94 -12.15 0.07
CA GLU A 87 11.34 -11.73 0.12
C GLU A 87 11.54 -10.34 -0.52
N ALA A 88 10.92 -10.07 -1.67
CA ALA A 88 11.00 -8.76 -2.32
C ALA A 88 10.38 -7.64 -1.46
N ILE A 89 9.27 -7.92 -0.76
CA ILE A 89 8.62 -6.98 0.17
C ILE A 89 9.56 -6.67 1.34
N ILE A 90 10.11 -7.70 1.99
CA ILE A 90 11.00 -7.58 3.14
C ILE A 90 12.24 -6.76 2.76
N ARG A 91 12.90 -7.12 1.66
CA ARG A 91 14.10 -6.42 1.20
C ARG A 91 13.83 -4.99 0.76
N GLY A 92 12.64 -4.72 0.22
CA GLY A 92 12.21 -3.35 -0.10
C GLY A 92 12.06 -2.45 1.12
N GLY A 93 11.46 -2.95 2.20
CA GLY A 93 11.44 -2.18 3.45
C GLY A 93 12.79 -2.13 4.15
N ASP A 94 13.63 -3.16 4.04
CA ASP A 94 15.02 -3.09 4.56
C ASP A 94 15.81 -1.98 3.83
N ALA A 95 15.60 -1.77 2.52
CA ALA A 95 16.20 -0.65 1.80
C ALA A 95 15.72 0.73 2.31
N LEU A 96 14.50 0.83 2.87
CA LEU A 96 14.04 2.05 3.55
C LEU A 96 14.77 2.26 4.89
N ILE A 97 15.00 1.20 5.65
CA ILE A 97 15.73 1.23 6.93
C ILE A 97 17.17 1.68 6.69
N GLU A 98 17.83 1.13 5.66
CA GLU A 98 19.23 1.42 5.34
C GLU A 98 19.45 2.88 4.91
N ASP A 99 18.49 3.51 4.24
CA ASP A 99 18.61 4.90 3.76
C ASP A 99 18.10 5.95 4.76
N ALA A 100 17.28 5.55 5.73
CA ALA A 100 16.75 6.48 6.72
C ALA A 100 17.84 7.07 7.61
N ASP A 101 17.66 8.31 8.05
CA ASP A 101 18.51 8.92 9.07
C ASP A 101 18.19 8.39 10.49
N GLU A 102 18.90 8.91 11.49
CA GLU A 102 18.76 8.49 12.89
C GLU A 102 17.37 8.76 13.50
N ASP A 103 16.56 9.64 12.88
CA ASP A 103 15.19 9.96 13.27
C ASP A 103 14.13 9.20 12.45
N GLY A 104 14.56 8.33 11.52
CA GLY A 104 13.66 7.68 10.57
C GLY A 104 13.17 8.60 9.44
N LYS A 105 13.90 9.66 9.11
CA LYS A 105 13.56 10.55 8.00
C LYS A 105 14.33 10.15 6.75
N TRP A 106 13.82 10.55 5.60
CA TRP A 106 14.56 10.50 4.35
C TRP A 106 14.71 11.90 3.79
N ILE A 107 15.78 12.13 3.05
CA ILE A 107 15.90 13.32 2.25
C ILE A 107 14.83 13.31 1.16
N PHE A 108 14.02 14.37 1.08
CA PHE A 108 13.08 14.54 -0.01
C PHE A 108 13.88 14.80 -1.29
N ARG A 109 14.17 13.73 -2.02
CA ARG A 109 14.83 13.75 -3.32
C ARG A 109 13.82 13.50 -4.43
N LYS A 110 14.01 14.18 -5.56
CA LYS A 110 13.25 13.93 -6.81
C LYS A 110 14.13 13.21 -7.84
N LYS A 111 13.50 12.64 -8.86
CA LYS A 111 14.19 11.96 -9.96
C LYS A 111 15.04 12.89 -10.83
N ASP A 112 14.85 14.21 -10.75
CA ASP A 112 15.70 15.22 -11.38
C ASP A 112 16.94 15.59 -10.54
N GLY A 113 17.12 14.97 -9.37
CA GLY A 113 18.23 15.22 -8.45
C GLY A 113 18.00 16.37 -7.47
N SER A 114 16.87 17.09 -7.53
CA SER A 114 16.59 18.16 -6.57
C SER A 114 16.24 17.61 -5.18
N GLU A 115 16.65 18.35 -4.13
CA GLU A 115 16.52 17.97 -2.72
C GLU A 115 15.86 19.07 -1.88
N TRP A 116 14.96 18.69 -0.97
CA TRP A 116 14.10 19.62 -0.21
C TRP A 116 14.22 19.43 1.32
N GLY A 117 15.26 18.72 1.77
CA GLY A 117 15.55 18.45 3.19
C GLY A 117 14.99 17.14 3.73
N MET A 118 15.33 16.82 4.97
CA MET A 118 14.87 15.60 5.66
C MET A 118 13.40 15.71 6.05
N ILE A 119 12.64 14.63 5.84
CA ILE A 119 11.23 14.54 6.20
C ILE A 119 10.84 13.11 6.56
N TRP A 120 9.92 12.95 7.51
CA TRP A 120 9.14 11.71 7.61
C TRP A 120 8.23 11.61 6.39
N MET A 121 8.66 10.90 5.34
CA MET A 121 7.95 10.88 4.07
C MET A 121 6.55 10.26 4.24
N PRO A 122 5.46 11.06 4.20
CA PRO A 122 4.13 10.61 4.65
C PRO A 122 3.60 9.46 3.81
N TRP A 123 3.84 9.52 2.51
CA TRP A 123 3.38 8.51 1.56
C TRP A 123 4.13 7.19 1.72
N THR A 124 5.45 7.25 1.96
CA THR A 124 6.28 6.06 2.18
C THR A 124 5.88 5.37 3.46
N TYR A 125 5.82 6.09 4.58
CA TYR A 125 5.34 5.53 5.85
C TYR A 125 3.96 4.89 5.71
N SER A 126 3.01 5.61 5.10
CA SER A 126 1.65 5.10 4.91
C SER A 126 1.58 3.80 4.10
N ARG A 127 2.46 3.58 3.12
CA ARG A 127 2.50 2.35 2.33
C ARG A 127 3.26 1.24 3.05
N TRP A 128 4.34 1.61 3.73
CA TRP A 128 5.18 0.68 4.47
C TRP A 128 4.44 0.05 5.64
N VAL A 129 3.72 0.83 6.46
CA VAL A 129 2.95 0.29 7.59
C VAL A 129 1.81 -0.61 7.14
N ARG A 130 1.16 -0.29 6.01
CA ARG A 130 0.08 -1.12 5.44
C ARG A 130 0.63 -2.41 4.86
N ALA A 131 1.79 -2.35 4.20
CA ALA A 131 2.48 -3.56 3.75
C ALA A 131 2.84 -4.44 4.95
N PHE A 132 3.43 -3.85 6.00
CA PHE A 132 3.78 -4.56 7.22
C PHE A 132 2.56 -5.25 7.86
N ASP A 133 1.44 -4.53 8.01
CA ASP A 133 0.22 -5.11 8.59
C ASP A 133 -0.30 -6.34 7.82
N LEU A 134 -0.13 -6.36 6.49
CA LEU A 134 -0.54 -7.46 5.63
C LEU A 134 0.38 -8.70 5.72
N VAL A 135 1.67 -8.53 6.05
CA VAL A 135 2.68 -9.61 5.91
C VAL A 135 3.41 -9.97 7.20
N LYS A 136 3.30 -9.19 8.28
CA LYS A 136 4.08 -9.34 9.52
C LYS A 136 4.01 -10.72 10.16
N GLU A 137 2.89 -11.44 10.00
CA GLU A 137 2.72 -12.78 10.57
C GLU A 137 3.41 -13.88 9.75
N ASP A 138 3.79 -13.61 8.50
CA ASP A 138 4.55 -14.55 7.64
C ASP A 138 6.04 -14.20 7.57
N MET A 139 6.45 -13.02 8.07
CA MET A 139 7.85 -12.60 8.07
C MET A 139 8.70 -13.46 9.01
N PRO A 140 9.97 -13.75 8.66
CA PRO A 140 10.94 -14.22 9.64
C PRO A 140 11.04 -13.24 10.82
N GLN A 141 11.12 -13.77 12.04
CA GLN A 141 11.07 -12.96 13.27
C GLN A 141 12.10 -11.82 13.26
N GLU A 142 13.32 -12.08 12.81
CA GLU A 142 14.38 -11.06 12.74
C GLU A 142 13.99 -9.89 11.82
N ALA A 143 13.41 -10.18 10.65
CA ALA A 143 12.98 -9.15 9.72
C ALA A 143 11.80 -8.35 10.28
N ARG A 144 10.85 -9.04 10.93
CA ARG A 144 9.74 -8.42 11.64
C ARG A 144 10.24 -7.45 12.70
N ASP A 145 11.17 -7.87 13.55
CA ASP A 145 11.73 -7.04 14.63
C ASP A 145 12.43 -5.79 14.08
N ARG A 146 13.18 -5.91 12.98
CA ARG A 146 13.82 -4.77 12.30
C ARG A 146 12.78 -3.75 11.82
N TRP A 147 11.72 -4.23 11.18
CA TRP A 147 10.64 -3.37 10.68
C TRP A 147 9.84 -2.72 11.81
N GLU A 148 9.46 -3.49 12.84
CA GLU A 148 8.75 -2.96 14.00
C GLU A 148 9.55 -1.85 14.67
N LYS A 149 10.85 -2.05 14.86
CA LYS A 149 11.74 -1.04 15.43
C LYS A 149 11.79 0.23 14.56
N ALA A 150 11.99 0.09 13.26
CA ALA A 150 12.12 1.23 12.36
C ALA A 150 10.81 2.01 12.16
N LEU A 151 9.68 1.29 12.03
CA LEU A 151 8.35 1.89 11.97
C LEU A 151 8.03 2.61 13.29
N THR A 152 8.34 2.00 14.44
CA THR A 152 8.15 2.62 15.76
C THR A 152 8.95 3.92 15.91
N LEU A 153 10.22 3.92 15.51
CA LEU A 153 11.08 5.11 15.53
C LEU A 153 10.44 6.26 14.72
N GLY A 154 10.11 5.97 13.46
CA GLY A 154 9.49 6.94 12.56
C GLY A 154 8.16 7.49 13.06
N TYR A 155 7.25 6.60 13.45
CA TYR A 155 5.93 7.00 13.93
C TYR A 155 5.99 7.72 15.27
N SER A 156 6.95 7.43 16.13
CA SER A 156 7.16 8.21 17.37
C SER A 156 7.51 9.66 17.05
N GLY A 157 8.43 9.90 16.11
CA GLY A 157 8.77 11.25 15.65
C GLY A 157 7.61 11.96 14.95
N ILE A 158 6.87 11.26 14.09
CA ILE A 158 5.66 11.77 13.43
C ILE A 158 4.62 12.23 14.47
N LYS A 159 4.34 11.40 15.48
CA LYS A 159 3.37 11.69 16.53
C LYS A 159 3.73 12.96 17.30
N GLU A 160 5.01 13.14 17.62
CA GLU A 160 5.49 14.27 18.40
C GLU A 160 5.50 15.59 17.59
N HIS A 161 5.83 15.52 16.30
CA HIS A 161 6.21 16.73 15.55
C HIS A 161 5.34 17.06 14.33
N ALA A 162 4.62 16.08 13.74
CA ALA A 162 4.05 16.22 12.41
C ALA A 162 2.52 16.43 12.37
N LEU A 163 1.85 16.56 13.51
CA LEU A 163 0.38 16.70 13.61
C LEU A 163 -0.12 18.12 13.92
N ASN A 164 0.75 19.13 13.85
CA ASN A 164 0.47 20.48 14.33
C ASN A 164 -0.37 21.36 13.38
N SER A 165 -0.87 20.84 12.25
CA SER A 165 -1.72 21.59 11.33
C SER A 165 -2.71 20.69 10.58
N VAL A 166 -3.78 21.28 10.05
CA VAL A 166 -4.75 20.59 9.18
C VAL A 166 -4.34 20.80 7.72
N HIS A 167 -3.54 19.87 7.21
CA HIS A 167 -3.05 19.86 5.82
C HIS A 167 -2.89 18.42 5.34
N ASN A 168 -2.63 18.20 4.05
CA ASN A 168 -2.58 16.85 3.48
C ASN A 168 -1.51 15.94 4.13
N ILE A 169 -0.33 16.47 4.46
CA ILE A 169 0.78 15.72 5.09
C ILE A 169 0.40 15.26 6.51
N PRO A 170 0.01 16.15 7.45
CA PRO A 170 -0.50 15.73 8.76
C PRO A 170 -1.67 14.75 8.69
N ALA A 171 -2.58 14.90 7.72
CA ALA A 171 -3.70 13.97 7.54
C ALA A 171 -3.23 12.57 7.13
N HIS A 172 -2.24 12.46 6.22
CA HIS A 172 -1.61 11.18 5.88
C HIS A 172 -0.87 10.58 7.07
N HIS A 173 -0.15 11.39 7.85
CA HIS A 173 0.53 10.96 9.05
C HIS A 173 -0.42 10.42 10.12
N ALA A 174 -1.52 11.14 10.39
CA ALA A 174 -2.55 10.71 11.32
C ALA A 174 -3.12 9.33 10.94
N MET A 175 -3.40 9.09 9.65
CA MET A 175 -3.89 7.79 9.21
C MET A 175 -2.83 6.70 9.20
N GLY A 176 -1.56 7.05 8.99
CA GLY A 176 -0.45 6.12 9.18
C GLY A 176 -0.31 5.69 10.64
N LEU A 177 -0.36 6.65 11.56
CA LEU A 177 -0.31 6.41 13.01
C LEU A 177 -1.45 5.51 13.47
N TYR A 178 -2.67 5.78 13.03
CA TYR A 178 -3.83 4.93 13.37
C TYR A 178 -3.62 3.46 13.01
N ILE A 179 -2.95 3.17 11.88
CA ILE A 179 -2.64 1.80 11.45
C ILE A 179 -1.46 1.22 12.24
N ALA A 180 -0.52 2.07 12.66
CA ALA A 180 0.64 1.65 13.44
C ALA A 180 0.30 1.22 14.88
N GLY A 181 -0.86 1.65 15.41
CA GLY A 181 -1.33 1.35 16.77
C GLY A 181 -0.90 2.38 17.81
#